data_AF-A0A2V9DBP2-F1
#
_entry.id   AF-A0A2V9DBP2-F1
#
_cell.length_a   1.000
_cell.length_b   1.000
_cell.length_c   1.000
_cell.angle_alpha   90.00
_cell.angle_beta   90.00
_cell.angle_gamma   90.00
#
_symmetry.space_group_name_H-M   'P 1'
#
loop_
_entity.id
_entity.type
_entity.pdbx_description
1 polymer ?
#
loop_
_entity_poly.entity_id
_entity_poly.type
_entity_poly.pdbx_seq_one_letter_code
_entity_poly.pdbx_strand_id
1 'polypeptide(L)'
;MSAGDEMIYQLSWKILPGLRGLSCSEFRAVATATPDHEQGVAVELAEAERDALLRQLEEHFGPLRYSNNAGAFEAVKTYVLEWTAWRARNLLERGLT
;
A
#
# COMPACT_ATOMS: atom_id res chain seq x y z
N MET A 1 -24.02 -4.42 8.27
CA MET A 1 -22.99 -3.59 8.95
C MET A 1 -22.87 -2.31 8.13
N SER A 2 -22.75 -1.14 8.74
CA SER A 2 -22.69 0.12 8.01
C SER A 2 -21.44 0.14 7.12
N ALA A 3 -21.59 0.55 5.86
CA ALA A 3 -20.52 0.91 4.93
C ALA A 3 -19.76 2.20 5.37
N GLY A 4 -19.57 2.38 6.68
CA GLY A 4 -19.39 3.69 7.31
C GLY A 4 -17.99 4.01 7.82
N ASP A 5 -16.98 3.20 7.54
CA ASP A 5 -15.60 3.44 8.03
C ASP A 5 -14.52 3.14 6.98
N GLU A 6 -14.91 3.00 5.71
CA GLU A 6 -13.93 3.01 4.63
C GLU A 6 -13.46 4.45 4.41
N MET A 7 -12.14 4.62 4.45
CA MET A 7 -11.48 5.90 4.29
C MET A 7 -10.45 5.77 3.18
N ILE A 8 -10.30 6.84 2.39
CA ILE A 8 -9.19 6.92 1.44
C ILE A 8 -7.92 7.27 2.21
N TYR A 9 -6.91 6.43 2.08
CA TYR A 9 -5.58 6.63 2.62
C TYR A 9 -4.58 6.88 1.50
N GLN A 10 -3.77 7.92 1.66
CA GLN A 10 -2.53 8.09 0.91
C GLN A 10 -1.45 7.21 1.51
N LEU A 11 -1.08 6.16 0.80
CA LEU A 11 0.10 5.35 1.10
C LEU A 11 1.36 6.06 0.57
N SER A 12 2.37 6.16 1.43
CA SER A 12 3.70 6.69 1.13
C SER A 12 4.77 5.83 1.79
N TRP A 13 6.00 5.90 1.29
CA TRP A 13 7.16 5.15 1.81
C TRP A 13 8.44 5.91 1.47
N LYS A 14 9.56 5.47 2.06
CA LYS A 14 10.89 5.92 1.68
C LYS A 14 11.58 4.90 0.81
N ILE A 15 12.29 5.40 -0.20
CA ILE A 15 13.29 4.64 -0.93
C ILE A 15 14.65 4.97 -0.33
N LEU A 16 15.22 4.03 0.41
CA LEU A 16 16.48 4.19 1.12
C LEU A 16 17.63 3.56 0.32
N PRO A 17 18.80 4.24 0.23
CA PRO A 17 19.98 3.64 -0.34
C PRO A 17 20.59 2.61 0.63
N GLY A 18 21.07 1.49 0.08
CA GLY A 18 21.74 0.45 0.86
C GLY A 18 22.85 -0.25 0.09
N LEU A 19 23.60 -1.09 0.80
CA LEU A 19 24.54 -2.01 0.17
C LEU A 19 23.74 -2.91 -0.79
N ARG A 20 24.09 -2.86 -2.07
CA ARG A 20 23.49 -3.64 -3.19
C ARG A 20 22.20 -3.08 -3.81
N GLY A 21 21.80 -1.85 -3.47
CA GLY A 21 20.71 -1.17 -4.17
C GLY A 21 19.78 -0.41 -3.24
N LEU A 22 18.63 -0.03 -3.78
CA LEU A 22 17.60 0.72 -3.07
C LEU A 22 16.62 -0.24 -2.39
N SER A 23 16.09 0.13 -1.22
CA SER A 23 15.02 -0.61 -0.53
C SER A 23 13.84 0.31 -0.23
N CYS A 24 12.62 -0.22 -0.23
CA CYS A 24 11.43 0.49 0.23
C CYS A 24 11.15 0.15 1.70
N SER A 25 10.93 1.16 2.54
CA SER A 25 10.65 1.00 3.97
C SER A 25 9.96 2.24 4.53
N GLU A 26 9.61 2.21 5.83
CA GLU A 26 8.89 3.29 6.51
C GLU A 26 7.55 3.59 5.83
N PHE A 27 6.80 2.54 5.53
CA PHE A 27 5.48 2.64 4.94
C PHE A 27 4.52 3.35 5.89
N ARG A 28 3.74 4.29 5.36
CA ARG A 28 2.76 5.09 6.10
C ARG A 28 1.51 5.28 5.28
N ALA A 29 0.37 5.27 5.95
CA ALA A 29 -0.92 5.55 5.35
C ALA A 29 -1.58 6.71 6.10
N VAL A 30 -1.88 7.81 5.40
CA VAL A 30 -2.52 9.00 5.97
C VAL A 30 -3.87 9.20 5.31
N ALA A 31 -4.93 9.33 6.11
CA ALA A 31 -6.27 9.59 5.58
C ALA A 31 -6.25 10.90 4.76
N THR A 32 -6.83 10.87 3.57
CA THR A 32 -6.85 12.02 2.66
C THR A 32 -8.18 12.10 1.90
N ALA A 33 -8.65 13.34 1.67
CA ALA A 33 -9.74 13.61 0.72
C ALA A 33 -9.21 13.99 -0.67
N THR A 34 -7.90 14.24 -0.80
CA THR A 34 -7.23 14.68 -2.02
C THR A 34 -6.00 13.80 -2.26
N PRO A 35 -6.17 12.66 -2.96
CA PRO A 35 -5.07 11.79 -3.34
C PRO A 35 -3.96 12.49 -4.14
N ASP A 36 -2.71 12.14 -3.83
CA ASP A 36 -1.54 12.49 -4.64
C ASP A 36 -1.00 11.22 -5.31
N HIS A 37 -1.34 11.05 -6.58
CA HIS A 37 -0.94 9.89 -7.39
C HIS A 37 0.50 9.98 -7.91
N GLU A 38 1.18 11.12 -7.73
CA GLU A 38 2.59 11.29 -8.09
C GLU A 38 3.50 10.87 -6.93
N GLN A 39 3.06 11.07 -5.68
CA GLN A 39 3.86 10.81 -4.48
C GLN A 39 3.49 9.54 -3.71
N GLY A 40 2.65 8.68 -4.28
CA GLY A 40 2.32 7.39 -3.68
C GLY A 40 1.09 6.75 -4.28
N VAL A 41 0.36 6.00 -3.46
CA VAL A 41 -0.81 5.23 -3.88
C VAL A 41 -1.98 5.54 -2.96
N ALA A 42 -3.12 5.92 -3.53
CA ALA A 42 -4.35 6.06 -2.76
C ALA A 42 -5.13 4.74 -2.76
N VAL A 43 -5.61 4.35 -1.57
CA VAL A 43 -6.37 3.12 -1.35
C VAL A 43 -7.54 3.40 -0.41
N GLU A 44 -8.69 2.77 -0.67
CA GLU A 44 -9.88 2.85 0.18
C GLU A 44 -9.94 1.60 1.06
N LEU A 45 -9.90 1.79 2.39
CA LEU A 45 -9.73 0.72 3.37
C LEU A 45 -10.45 1.06 4.68
N ALA A 46 -10.86 0.04 5.43
CA ALA A 46 -11.15 0.21 6.84
C ALA A 46 -9.86 0.40 7.64
N GLU A 47 -9.94 1.05 8.80
CA GLU A 47 -8.76 1.32 9.64
C GLU A 47 -7.97 0.06 10.03
N ALA A 48 -8.65 -1.04 10.36
CA ALA A 48 -7.98 -2.29 10.72
C ALA A 48 -7.22 -2.92 9.53
N GLU A 49 -7.69 -2.71 8.30
CA GLU A 49 -7.05 -3.23 7.09
C GLU A 49 -5.82 -2.41 6.71
N ARG A 50 -5.84 -1.09 6.97
CA ARG A 50 -4.69 -0.20 6.81
C ARG A 50 -3.48 -0.75 7.56
N ASP A 51 -3.64 -1.08 8.84
CA ASP A 51 -2.52 -1.54 9.68
C ASP A 51 -1.98 -2.90 9.23
N ALA A 52 -2.87 -3.80 8.80
CA ALA A 52 -2.48 -5.09 8.23
C ALA A 52 -1.69 -4.92 6.92
N LEU A 53 -2.15 -4.04 6.02
CA LEU A 53 -1.46 -3.74 4.78
C LEU A 53 -0.07 -3.12 5.04
N LEU A 54 0.04 -2.15 5.93
CA LEU A 54 1.32 -1.51 6.26
C LEU A 54 2.34 -2.52 6.77
N ARG A 55 1.94 -3.43 7.65
CA ARG A 55 2.81 -4.50 8.14
C ARG A 55 3.26 -5.43 7.01
N GLN A 56 2.33 -5.83 6.15
CA GLN A 56 2.60 -6.71 5.02
C GLN A 56 3.58 -6.06 4.03
N LEU A 57 3.48 -4.76 3.79
CA LEU A 57 4.40 -4.00 2.94
C LEU A 57 5.82 -3.98 3.52
N GLU A 58 5.98 -3.69 4.82
CA GLU A 58 7.30 -3.71 5.47
C GLU A 58 7.96 -5.10 5.37
N GLU A 59 7.21 -6.16 5.66
CA GLU A 59 7.69 -7.54 5.60
C GLU A 59 8.06 -7.95 4.16
N HIS A 60 7.28 -7.55 3.15
CA HIS A 60 7.51 -7.90 1.76
C HIS A 60 8.67 -7.13 1.13
N PHE A 61 8.74 -5.81 1.33
CA PHE A 61 9.67 -4.93 0.62
C PHE A 61 11.01 -4.74 1.31
N GLY A 62 11.08 -4.88 2.64
CA GLY A 62 12.32 -4.78 3.41
C GLY A 62 13.50 -5.61 2.88
N PRO A 63 13.32 -6.88 2.48
CA PRO A 63 14.42 -7.69 1.92
C PRO A 63 14.72 -7.41 0.43
N LEU A 64 13.85 -6.72 -0.30
CA LEU A 64 13.99 -6.50 -1.75
C LEU A 64 15.00 -5.38 -2.05
N ARG A 65 15.67 -5.50 -3.20
CA ARG A 65 16.65 -4.51 -3.67
C ARG A 65 16.36 -4.11 -5.11
N TYR A 66 16.37 -2.81 -5.35
CA TYR A 66 16.06 -2.21 -6.64
C TYR A 66 17.25 -1.45 -7.19
N SER A 67 17.35 -1.41 -8.52
CA SER A 67 18.42 -0.70 -9.24
C SER A 67 18.15 0.79 -9.45
N ASN A 68 16.89 1.23 -9.40
CA ASN A 68 16.49 2.63 -9.56
C ASN A 68 15.17 2.95 -8.83
N ASN A 69 14.89 4.25 -8.65
CA ASN A 69 13.70 4.73 -7.94
C ASN A 69 12.39 4.37 -8.65
N ALA A 70 12.35 4.45 -9.99
CA ALA A 70 11.14 4.19 -10.75
C ALA A 70 10.68 2.72 -10.60
N GLY A 71 11.60 1.77 -10.68
CA GLY A 71 11.31 0.35 -10.49
C GLY A 71 10.92 0.02 -9.05
N ALA A 72 11.54 0.66 -8.06
CA ALA A 72 11.14 0.55 -6.66
C ALA A 72 9.71 1.08 -6.44
N PHE A 73 9.38 2.22 -7.05
CA PHE A 73 8.06 2.83 -6.95
C PHE A 73 6.97 1.97 -7.60
N GLU A 74 7.19 1.56 -8.85
CA GLU A 74 6.22 0.73 -9.60
C GLU A 74 6.01 -0.64 -8.96
N ALA A 75 7.03 -1.22 -8.32
CA ALA A 75 6.87 -2.46 -7.58
C ALA A 75 5.90 -2.32 -6.40
N VAL A 76 6.05 -1.26 -5.59
CA VAL A 76 5.12 -0.97 -4.48
C VAL A 76 3.71 -0.69 -5.01
N LYS A 77 3.60 0.15 -6.03
CA LYS A 77 2.31 0.49 -6.66
C LYS A 77 1.56 -0.74 -7.15
N THR A 78 2.24 -1.60 -7.91
CA THR A 78 1.65 -2.83 -8.45
C THR A 78 1.16 -3.74 -7.31
N TYR A 79 2.01 -3.97 -6.30
CA TYR A 79 1.65 -4.80 -5.15
C TYR A 79 0.39 -4.32 -4.44
N VAL A 80 0.29 -3.01 -4.20
CA VAL A 80 -0.84 -2.41 -3.49
C VAL A 80 -2.12 -2.53 -4.32
N LEU A 81 -2.05 -2.30 -5.63
CA LEU A 81 -3.20 -2.44 -6.53
C LEU A 81 -3.68 -3.90 -6.66
N GLU A 82 -2.76 -4.86 -6.67
CA GLU A 82 -3.10 -6.28 -6.67
C GLU A 82 -3.73 -6.70 -5.34
N TRP A 83 -3.20 -6.19 -4.23
CA TRP A 83 -3.74 -6.45 -2.89
C TRP A 83 -5.17 -5.91 -2.75
N THR A 84 -5.44 -4.68 -3.22
CA THR A 84 -6.79 -4.09 -3.15
C THR A 84 -7.78 -4.82 -4.04
N ALA A 85 -7.36 -5.23 -5.25
CA ALA A 85 -8.19 -6.05 -6.14
C ALA A 85 -8.53 -7.42 -5.50
N TRP A 86 -7.54 -8.06 -4.88
CA TRP A 86 -7.74 -9.31 -4.15
C TRP A 86 -8.69 -9.13 -2.95
N ARG A 87 -8.51 -8.06 -2.16
CA ARG A 87 -9.36 -7.72 -1.01
C ARG A 87 -10.81 -7.52 -1.43
N ALA A 88 -11.05 -6.70 -2.47
CA ALA A 88 -12.39 -6.44 -2.98
C ALA A 88 -13.07 -7.73 -3.46
N ARG A 89 -12.33 -8.59 -4.17
CA ARG A 89 -12.83 -9.91 -4.57
C ARG A 89 -13.16 -10.79 -3.37
N ASN A 90 -12.31 -10.82 -2.34
CA ASN A 90 -12.55 -11.65 -1.16
C ASN A 90 -13.79 -11.21 -0.38
N LEU A 91 -14.06 -9.90 -0.30
CA LEU A 91 -15.28 -9.37 0.31
C LEU A 91 -16.54 -9.79 -0.47
N LEU A 92 -16.50 -9.70 -1.80
CA LEU A 92 -17.59 -10.15 -2.67
C LEU A 92 -17.87 -11.65 -2.50
N GLU A 93 -16.83 -12.49 -2.50
CA GLU A 93 -16.95 -13.94 -2.32
C GLU A 93 -17.49 -14.34 -0.94
N ARG A 94 -17.28 -13.51 0.08
CA ARG A 94 -17.74 -13.75 1.46
C ARG A 94 -19.11 -13.15 1.77
N GLY A 95 -19.77 -12.51 0.81
CA GLY A 95 -21.14 -11.98 0.96
C GLY A 95 -21.29 -10.88 2.01
N LEU A 96 -20.21 -10.18 2.35
CA LEU A 96 -20.22 -9.05 3.26
C LEU A 96 -20.19 -7.75 2.43
N THR A 97 -21.39 -7.19 2.21
CA THR A 97 -21.61 -5.82 1.72
C THR A 97 -22.52 -5.10 2.70
#